data_AF-A0AAP6ZVZ0-F1
#
_entry.id   AF-A0AAP6ZVZ0-F1
#
_cell.length_a   1.000
_cell.length_b   1.000
_cell.length_c   1.000
_cell.angle_alpha   90.00
_cell.angle_beta   90.00
_cell.angle_gamma   90.00
#
_symmetry.space_group_name_H-M   'P 1'
#
loop_
_entity.id
_entity.type
_entity.pdbx_description
1 polymer ?
#
loop_
_entity_poly.entity_id
_entity_poly.type
_entity_poly.pdbx_seq_one_letter_code
_entity_poly.pdbx_strand_id
1 'polypeptide(L)'
;MVIYLELVLLVLPLGLAALTDRDIISPKLAKTLLVSSGSILGIEVLLSMLIAFNVIDFELSTTSLFIGSEMWNFFLVPALLMLYMYVFTELKYWKSDTKKPR
;
A
#
# COMPACT_ATOMS: atom_id res chain seq x y z
N MET A 1 -17.28 -4.59 -4.38
CA MET A 1 -16.15 -5.49 -4.05
C MET A 1 -14.81 -4.75 -4.04
N VAL A 2 -14.59 -3.79 -4.94
CA VAL A 2 -13.35 -2.96 -4.99
C VAL A 2 -13.05 -2.26 -3.66
N ILE A 3 -14.04 -1.59 -3.06
CA ILE A 3 -13.84 -0.86 -1.79
C ILE A 3 -13.32 -1.71 -0.62
N TYR A 4 -13.70 -2.99 -0.54
CA TYR A 4 -13.20 -3.89 0.51
C TYR A 4 -11.73 -4.26 0.31
N LEU A 5 -11.30 -4.42 -0.95
CA LEU A 5 -9.91 -4.66 -1.30
C LEU A 5 -9.05 -3.43 -0.95
N GLU A 6 -9.56 -2.23 -1.24
CA GLU A 6 -8.88 -0.97 -0.96
C GLU A 6 -8.76 -0.71 0.55
N LEU A 7 -9.79 -1.05 1.33
CA LEU A 7 -9.71 -1.03 2.79
C LEU A 7 -8.63 -1.99 3.31
N VAL A 8 -8.51 -3.18 2.71
CA VAL A 8 -7.42 -4.11 3.04
C VAL A 8 -6.07 -3.48 2.71
N LEU A 9 -5.89 -2.89 1.52
CA LEU A 9 -4.66 -2.20 1.13
C LEU A 9 -4.29 -1.05 2.08
N LEU A 10 -5.29 -0.38 2.66
CA LEU A 10 -5.08 0.70 3.63
C LEU A 10 -4.48 0.19 4.95
N VAL A 11 -4.97 -0.93 5.48
CA VAL A 11 -4.54 -1.47 6.78
C VAL A 11 -3.37 -2.47 6.68
N LEU A 12 -3.12 -3.02 5.49
CA LEU A 12 -2.14 -4.06 5.27
C LEU A 12 -0.70 -3.68 5.67
N PRO A 13 -0.18 -2.47 5.39
CA PRO A 13 1.17 -2.08 5.85
C PRO A 13 1.33 -2.15 7.37
N LEU A 14 0.33 -1.67 8.11
CA LEU A 14 0.33 -1.68 9.57
C LEU A 14 0.22 -3.11 10.11
N GLY A 15 -0.65 -3.94 9.49
CA GLY A 15 -0.78 -5.35 9.83
C GLY A 15 0.53 -6.12 9.63
N LEU A 16 1.20 -5.92 8.49
CA LEU A 16 2.48 -6.56 8.21
C LEU A 16 3.59 -6.12 9.17
N ALA A 17 3.63 -4.83 9.51
CA ALA A 17 4.55 -4.32 10.52
C ALA A 17 4.31 -5.00 11.87
N ALA A 18 3.07 -5.00 12.37
CA ALA A 18 2.73 -5.59 13.66
C ALA A 18 2.96 -7.12 13.72
N LEU A 19 2.68 -7.84 12.63
CA LEU A 19 2.89 -9.28 12.56
C LEU A 19 4.37 -9.65 12.48
N THR A 20 5.18 -8.80 11.85
CA THR A 20 6.64 -9.02 11.79
C THR A 20 7.31 -8.66 13.11
N ASP A 21 6.88 -7.58 13.77
CA ASP A 21 7.37 -7.18 15.11
C ASP A 21 7.12 -8.27 16.17
N ARG A 22 6.01 -9.01 16.04
CA ARG A 22 5.67 -10.15 16.89
C ARG A 22 6.35 -11.47 16.49
N ASP A 23 7.28 -11.45 15.54
CA ASP A 23 7.94 -12.63 14.96
C ASP A 23 6.96 -13.70 14.39
N ILE A 24 5.71 -13.32 14.08
CA ILE A 24 4.70 -14.24 13.52
C ILE A 24 5.00 -14.53 12.05
N ILE A 25 5.48 -13.52 11.32
CA ILE A 25 5.81 -13.62 9.89
C ILE A 25 7.25 -13.19 9.66
N SER A 26 7.97 -13.93 8.80
CA SER A 26 9.34 -13.54 8.47
C SER A 26 9.39 -12.18 7.74
N PRO A 27 10.39 -11.32 8.01
CA PRO A 27 10.56 -10.05 7.32
C PRO A 27 10.64 -10.18 5.80
N LYS A 28 11.12 -11.33 5.30
CA LYS A 28 11.18 -11.62 3.86
C LYS A 28 9.77 -11.78 3.27
N LEU A 29 8.89 -12.53 3.94
CA LEU A 29 7.50 -12.70 3.52
C LEU A 29 6.73 -11.38 3.61
N ALA A 30 6.89 -10.65 4.73
CA ALA A 30 6.26 -9.34 4.90
C ALA A 30 6.68 -8.37 3.80
N LYS A 31 7.97 -8.32 3.47
CA LYS A 31 8.47 -7.49 2.36
C LYS A 31 7.86 -7.88 1.02
N THR A 32 7.77 -9.17 0.71
CA THR A 32 7.16 -9.63 -0.55
C THR A 32 5.69 -9.22 -0.64
N LEU A 33 4.92 -9.41 0.44
CA LEU A 33 3.50 -9.02 0.50
C LEU A 33 3.32 -7.51 0.40
N LEU A 34 4.20 -6.74 1.04
CA LEU A 34 4.17 -5.27 0.98
C LEU A 34 4.49 -4.77 -0.42
N VAL A 35 5.48 -5.35 -1.10
CA VAL A 35 5.83 -4.98 -2.49
C VAL A 35 4.71 -5.35 -3.44
N SER A 36 4.15 -6.56 -3.34
CA SER A 36 3.08 -7.00 -4.24
C SER A 36 1.82 -6.14 -4.10
N SER A 37 1.41 -5.84 -2.86
CA SER A 37 0.26 -4.98 -2.59
C SER A 37 0.54 -3.51 -2.96
N GLY A 38 1.76 -3.02 -2.72
CA GLY A 38 2.17 -1.68 -3.15
C GLY A 38 2.18 -1.53 -4.67
N SER A 39 2.50 -2.58 -5.43
CA SER A 39 2.38 -2.58 -6.90
C SER A 39 0.93 -2.49 -7.37
N ILE A 40 0.01 -3.21 -6.72
CA ILE A 40 -1.43 -3.13 -7.03
C ILE A 40 -1.93 -1.71 -6.78
N LEU A 41 -1.60 -1.13 -5.63
CA LEU A 41 -1.92 0.25 -5.29
C LEU A 41 -1.33 1.24 -6.31
N GLY A 42 -0.08 1.03 -6.73
CA GLY A 42 0.55 1.86 -7.76
C GLY A 42 -0.21 1.84 -9.11
N ILE A 43 -0.75 0.69 -9.51
CA ILE A 43 -1.57 0.57 -10.72
C ILE A 43 -2.89 1.32 -10.56
N GLU A 44 -3.58 1.16 -9.42
CA GLU A 44 -4.83 1.87 -9.13
C GLU A 44 -4.65 3.39 -9.16
N VAL A 45 -3.54 3.88 -8.58
CA VAL A 45 -3.20 5.31 -8.58
C VAL A 45 -2.90 5.82 -9.99
N LEU A 46 -2.13 5.07 -10.78
CA LEU A 46 -1.86 5.42 -12.18
C LEU A 46 -3.15 5.48 -13.00
N LEU A 47 -4.04 4.50 -12.84
CA LEU A 47 -5.36 4.50 -13.48
C LEU A 47 -6.20 5.70 -13.03
N SER A 48 -6.21 6.01 -11.72
CA SER A 48 -6.91 7.19 -11.21
C SER A 48 -6.40 8.48 -11.83
N MET A 49 -5.07 8.64 -12.00
CA MET A 49 -4.52 9.83 -12.64
C MET A 49 -4.89 9.91 -14.11
N LEU A 50 -4.79 8.80 -14.85
CA LEU A 50 -5.15 8.78 -16.27
C LEU A 50 -6.62 9.16 -16.50
N ILE A 51 -7.52 8.71 -15.63
CA ILE A 51 -8.93 9.11 -15.64
C ILE A 51 -9.08 10.59 -15.27
N ALA A 52 -8.43 11.05 -14.19
CA ALA A 52 -8.53 12.43 -13.72
C ALA A 52 -8.02 13.46 -14.75
N PHE A 53 -7.00 13.10 -15.55
CA PHE A 53 -6.49 13.93 -16.64
C PHE A 53 -7.24 13.76 -17.97
N ASN A 54 -8.35 13.02 -17.99
CA ASN A 54 -9.14 12.69 -19.19
C ASN A 54 -8.30 12.04 -20.31
N VAL A 55 -7.25 11.30 -19.95
CA VAL A 55 -6.41 10.56 -20.91
C VAL A 55 -7.11 9.28 -21.36
N ILE A 56 -7.86 8.66 -20.44
CA ILE A 56 -8.72 7.50 -20.70
C ILE A 56 -10.12 7.78 -20.16
N ASP A 57 -11.14 7.37 -20.91
CA ASP A 57 -12.52 7.41 -20.45
C ASP A 57 -12.90 6.01 -19.96
N PHE A 58 -13.00 5.86 -18.64
CA PHE A 58 -13.28 4.59 -18.00
C PHE A 58 -14.32 4.80 -16.91
N GLU A 59 -15.57 4.47 -17.24
CA GLU A 59 -16.68 4.51 -16.29
C GLU A 59 -16.56 3.34 -15.30
N LEU A 60 -15.97 3.62 -14.14
CA LEU A 60 -16.07 2.74 -12.98
C LEU A 60 -17.47 2.83 -12.41
N SER A 61 -18.33 1.86 -12.73
CA SER A 61 -19.67 1.73 -12.14
C SER A 61 -19.67 1.36 -10.65
N THR A 62 -18.49 1.22 -10.04
CA THR A 62 -18.29 0.79 -8.66
C THR A 62 -17.56 1.84 -7.83
N THR A 63 -18.01 2.07 -6.59
CA THR A 63 -17.35 2.93 -5.61
C THR A 63 -15.93 2.47 -5.32
N SER A 64 -14.97 3.39 -5.46
CA SER A 64 -13.54 3.21 -5.18
C SER A 64 -13.06 4.34 -4.25
N LEU A 65 -12.20 3.99 -3.29
CA LEU A 65 -11.53 4.87 -2.33
C LEU A 65 -10.29 5.53 -2.91
N PHE A 66 -9.68 4.93 -3.94
CA PHE A 66 -8.44 5.46 -4.53
C PHE A 66 -8.66 6.10 -5.90
N ILE A 67 -9.71 5.69 -6.64
CA ILE A 67 -10.05 6.19 -7.97
C ILE A 67 -11.30 7.05 -7.88
N GLY A 68 -11.18 8.33 -8.27
CA GLY A 68 -12.29 9.28 -8.28
C GLY A 68 -11.85 10.74 -8.22
N SER A 69 -12.79 11.65 -8.45
CA SER A 69 -12.58 13.11 -8.46
C SER A 69 -12.65 13.77 -7.08
N GLU A 70 -12.85 12.96 -6.03
CA GLU A 70 -13.00 13.38 -4.65
C GLU A 70 -11.68 13.98 -4.11
N MET A 71 -11.75 15.10 -3.38
CA MET A 71 -10.54 15.78 -2.87
C MET A 71 -9.71 14.92 -1.92
N TRP A 72 -10.33 13.98 -1.19
CA TRP A 72 -9.59 13.11 -0.28
C TRP A 72 -8.66 12.14 -1.03
N ASN A 73 -8.95 11.76 -2.27
CA ASN A 73 -8.08 10.90 -3.07
C ASN A 73 -6.70 11.55 -3.25
N PHE A 74 -6.66 12.87 -3.40
CA PHE A 74 -5.42 13.64 -3.55
C PHE A 74 -4.50 13.55 -2.33
N PHE A 75 -5.06 13.39 -1.13
CA PHE A 75 -4.28 13.30 0.12
C PHE A 75 -4.05 11.85 0.56
N LEU A 76 -5.10 11.02 0.46
CA LEU A 76 -5.11 9.65 0.92
C LEU A 76 -4.11 8.80 0.13
N VAL A 77 -4.05 8.98 -1.20
CA VAL A 77 -3.15 8.23 -2.07
C VAL A 77 -1.67 8.49 -1.75
N PRO A 78 -1.17 9.76 -1.71
CA PRO A 78 0.21 10.02 -1.29
C PRO A 78 0.51 9.59 0.14
N ALA A 79 -0.42 9.79 1.07
CA ALA A 79 -0.24 9.38 2.47
C ALA A 79 -0.09 7.86 2.59
N LEU A 80 -0.90 7.10 1.87
CA LEU A 80 -0.82 5.65 1.86
C LEU A 80 0.47 5.18 1.18
N LEU A 81 0.91 5.82 0.11
CA LEU A 81 2.19 5.53 -0.53
C LEU A 81 3.38 5.79 0.42
N MET A 82 3.34 6.89 1.18
CA MET A 82 4.33 7.16 2.24
C MET A 82 4.32 6.09 3.32
N LEU A 83 3.15 5.63 3.76
CA LEU A 83 3.03 4.55 4.74
C LEU A 83 3.67 3.25 4.23
N TYR A 84 3.42 2.89 2.97
CA TYR A 84 4.06 1.74 2.32
C TYR A 84 5.58 1.87 2.29
N MET A 85 6.11 3.05 1.91
CA MET A 85 7.56 3.28 1.91
C MET A 85 8.15 3.21 3.32
N TYR A 86 7.48 3.78 4.32
CA TYR A 86 7.90 3.74 5.71
C TYR A 86 8.01 2.30 6.23
N VAL A 87 6.95 1.49 6.07
CA VAL A 87 6.95 0.08 6.50
C VAL A 87 8.02 -0.72 5.75
N PHE A 88 8.23 -0.44 4.46
CA PHE A 88 9.29 -1.08 3.69
C PHE A 88 10.69 -0.78 4.25
N THR A 89 10.93 0.48 4.62
CA THR A 89 12.21 0.88 5.24
C THR A 89 12.40 0.21 6.59
N GLU A 90 11.39 0.19 7.46
CA GLU A 90 11.44 -0.49 8.76
C GLU A 90 11.75 -1.99 8.62
N LEU A 91 11.03 -2.69 7.74
CA LEU A 91 11.28 -4.12 7.48
C LEU A 91 12.70 -4.40 6.99
N LYS A 92 13.35 -3.45 6.30
CA LYS A 92 14.74 -3.56 5.87
C LYS A 92 15.71 -3.43 7.07
N TYR A 93 15.41 -2.56 8.04
CA TYR A 93 16.24 -2.33 9.22
C TYR A 93 16.05 -3.41 10.30
N TRP A 94 14.88 -4.02 10.45
CA TRP A 94 14.70 -5.15 11.38
C TRP A 94 15.59 -6.36 11.07
N LYS A 95 15.91 -6.57 9.79
CA LYS A 95 16.88 -7.58 9.36
C LYS A 95 18.33 -7.22 9.75
N SER A 96 18.61 -5.95 10.03
CA SER A 96 19.94 -5.45 10.37
C SER A 96 20.25 -5.61 11.86
N ASP A 97 19.30 -5.34 12.77
CA ASP A 97 19.57 -5.45 14.21
C ASP A 97 19.61 -6.91 14.73
N THR A 98 18.98 -7.85 14.04
CA THR A 98 19.12 -9.30 14.31
C THR A 98 20.50 -9.87 13.93
N LYS A 99 21.37 -9.06 13.31
CA LYS A 99 22.73 -9.42 12.90
C LYS A 99 23.84 -8.76 13.73
N LYS A 100 23.54 -8.22 14.91
CA LYS A 100 24.61 -7.91 15.88
C LYS A 100 24.99 -9.20 16.62
N PRO A 101 26.18 -9.78 16.39
CA PRO A 101 26.71 -10.75 17.33
C PRO A 101 26.92 -10.03 18.67
N ARG A 102 26.35 -10.58 19.74
CA ARG A 102 26.80 -10.28 21.10
C ARG A 102 28.21 -10.80 21.29
#